data_AF-A0A916F9V0-F1
#
_entry.id   AF-A0A916F9V0-F1
#
_cell.length_a   1.000
_cell.length_b   1.000
_cell.length_c   1.000
_cell.angle_alpha   90.00
_cell.angle_beta   90.00
_cell.angle_gamma   90.00
#
_symmetry.space_group_name_H-M   'P 1'
#
loop_
_entity.id
_entity.type
_entity.pdbx_description
1 polymer ?
#
loop_
_entity_poly.entity_id
_entity_poly.type
_entity_poly.pdbx_seq_one_letter_code
_entity_poly.pdbx_strand_id
1 'polypeptide(L)' 'MEYCSKPENHEYRPYLELNDIEHSRTKANHPQTNGICERFHRTILQEFYQVAFRRKIYLVD' A
#
# COMPACT_ATOMS: atom_id res chain seq x y z
N MET A 1 1.80 5.41 -1.63
CA MET A 1 1.76 4.15 -2.38
C MET A 1 2.40 4.40 -3.73
N GLU A 2 3.73 4.48 -3.73
CA GLU A 2 4.49 4.62 -4.96
C GLU A 2 5.46 3.45 -4.99
N TYR A 3 5.25 2.54 -5.94
CA TYR A 3 6.31 1.65 -6.38
C TYR A 3 7.10 2.42 -7.45
N CYS A 4 7.81 3.46 -7.02
CA CYS A 4 8.82 4.13 -7.84
C CYS A 4 10.10 3.29 -7.82
N SER A 5 9.99 2.04 -8.27
CA SER A 5 11.16 1.21 -8.53
C SER A 5 11.77 1.61 -9.87
N LYS A 6 13.09 1.45 -9.99
CA LYS A 6 13.82 1.72 -11.22
C LYS A 6 13.16 1.01 -12.40
N PRO A 7 13.09 1.64 -13.60
CA PRO A 7 12.37 1.10 -14.76
C PRO A 7 12.78 -0.33 -15.16
N GLU A 8 14.02 -0.72 -14.83
CA GLU A 8 14.53 -2.09 -15.01
C GLU A 8 13.78 -3.21 -14.23
N ASN A 9 12.95 -2.89 -13.23
CA ASN A 9 12.15 -3.86 -12.45
C ASN A 9 10.63 -3.56 -12.47
N HIS A 10 10.12 -2.96 -13.53
CA HIS A 10 8.74 -2.45 -13.56
C HIS A 10 7.71 -3.46 -14.14
N GLU A 11 7.66 -4.69 -13.62
CA GLU A 11 6.68 -5.73 -14.02
C GLU A 11 5.22 -5.31 -13.76
N TYR A 12 5.01 -4.33 -12.89
CA TYR A 12 3.69 -3.83 -12.53
C TYR A 12 2.89 -3.29 -13.72
N ARG A 13 3.52 -2.59 -14.66
CA ARG A 13 2.82 -1.94 -15.77
C ARG A 13 2.42 -2.92 -16.88
N PRO A 14 3.33 -3.81 -17.35
CA PRO A 14 2.96 -4.89 -18.25
C PRO A 14 1.89 -5.82 -17.66
N TYR A 15 1.94 -6.09 -16.35
CA TYR A 15 0.89 -6.88 -15.68
C TYR A 15 -0.49 -6.22 -15.78
N LEU A 16 -0.58 -4.93 -15.50
CA LEU A 16 -1.85 -4.20 -15.59
C LEU A 16 -2.39 -4.19 -17.01
N GLU A 17 -1.54 -3.93 -18.00
CA GLU A 17 -1.91 -3.93 -19.42
C GLU A 17 -2.36 -5.32 -19.90
N LEU A 18 -1.65 -6.38 -19.51
CA LEU A 18 -2.01 -7.77 -19.84
C LEU A 18 -3.37 -8.19 -19.27
N ASN A 19 -3.73 -7.67 -18.09
CA ASN A 19 -4.97 -8.00 -17.39
C ASN A 19 -6.09 -6.99 -17.68
N ASP A 20 -5.90 -6.05 -18.62
CA ASP A 20 -6.86 -4.99 -18.96
C ASP A 20 -7.30 -4.16 -17.73
N ILE A 21 -6.35 -3.86 -16.85
CA ILE A 21 -6.58 -3.08 -15.63
C ILE A 21 -6.14 -1.63 -15.87
N GLU A 22 -7.10 -0.71 -15.89
CA GLU A 22 -6.81 0.71 -15.97
C GLU A 22 -6.14 1.23 -14.70
N HIS A 23 -4.98 1.88 -14.86
CA HIS A 23 -4.22 2.45 -13.76
C HIS A 23 -4.16 3.97 -13.86
N SER A 24 -4.66 4.66 -12.84
CA SER A 24 -4.56 6.11 -12.69
C SER A 24 -3.77 6.47 -11.43
N ARG A 25 -3.10 7.62 -11.47
CA ARG A 25 -2.34 8.16 -10.33
C ARG A 25 -3.00 9.43 -9.84
N THR A 26 -3.22 9.51 -8.54
CA THR A 26 -3.58 10.76 -7.87
C THR A 26 -2.34 11.60 -7.63
N LYS A 27 -2.47 12.93 -7.61
CA LYS A 27 -1.39 13.83 -7.19
C LYS A 27 -0.95 13.50 -5.76
N ALA A 28 0.36 13.52 -5.52
CA ALA A 28 0.90 13.40 -4.17
C ALA A 28 0.33 14.50 -3.26
N ASN A 29 0.16 14.18 -1.97
CA ASN A 29 -0.38 15.10 -0.95
C ASN A 29 -1.78 15.65 -1.26
N HIS A 30 -2.65 14.84 -1.87
CA HIS A 30 -4.05 15.18 -2.13
C HIS A 30 -5.01 14.40 -1.20
N PRO A 31 -5.23 14.86 0.05
CA PRO A 31 -5.91 14.10 1.09
C PRO A 31 -7.39 13.81 0.79
N GLN A 32 -8.05 14.64 -0.03
CA GLN A 32 -9.44 14.36 -0.43
C GLN A 32 -9.55 13.15 -1.38
N THR A 33 -8.56 12.94 -2.25
CA THR A 33 -8.58 11.80 -3.19
C THR A 33 -7.96 10.55 -2.57
N ASN A 34 -7.03 10.69 -1.63
CA ASN A 34 -6.36 9.55 -0.98
C ASN A 34 -6.90 9.20 0.41
N GLY A 35 -7.88 9.94 0.91
CA GLY A 35 -8.37 9.80 2.28
C GLY A 35 -8.96 8.42 2.59
N ILE A 36 -9.53 7.70 1.61
CA ILE A 36 -10.00 6.31 1.82
C ILE A 36 -8.83 5.39 2.11
N CYS A 37 -7.78 5.45 1.28
CA CYS A 37 -6.58 4.64 1.46
C CYS A 37 -5.89 4.94 2.80
N GLU A 38 -5.81 6.21 3.18
CA GLU A 38 -5.24 6.65 4.46
C GLU A 38 -6.04 6.13 5.66
N ARG A 39 -7.39 6.20 5.60
CA ARG A 39 -8.26 5.63 6.64
C ARG A 39 -8.12 4.11 6.71
N PHE A 40 -8.09 3.43 5.57
CA PHE A 40 -7.91 1.99 5.51
C PHE A 40 -6.59 1.54 6.14
N HIS A 41 -5.49 2.22 5.86
CA HIS A 41 -4.19 1.94 6.50
C HIS A 41 -4.25 2.11 8.02
N ARG A 42 -4.97 3.14 8.51
CA ARG A 42 -5.18 3.35 9.95
C ARG A 42 -5.98 2.19 10.57
N THR A 43 -7.03 1.72 9.91
CA THR A 43 -7.82 0.57 10.34
C THR A 43 -6.98 -0.70 10.44
N ILE A 44 -6.21 -1.04 9.39
CA ILE A 44 -5.30 -2.21 9.43
C ILE A 44 -4.31 -2.09 10.60
N LEU A 45 -3.73 -0.91 10.82
CA LEU A 45 -2.79 -0.70 11.91
C LEU A 45 -3.43 -0.96 13.27
N GLN A 46 -4.61 -0.39 13.52
CA GLN A 46 -5.28 -0.47 14.82
C GLN A 46 -5.87 -1.85 15.10
N GLU A 47 -6.53 -2.44 14.11
CA GLU A 47 -7.30 -3.68 14.29
C GLU A 47 -6.45 -4.94 14.10
N PHE A 48 -5.52 -4.92 13.13
CA PHE A 48 -4.70 -6.09 12.83
C PHE A 48 -3.31 -5.98 13.45
N TYR A 49 -2.48 -5.02 13.04
CA TYR A 49 -1.07 -5.00 13.42
C TYR A 49 -0.87 -4.83 14.92
N GLN A 50 -1.51 -3.85 15.56
CA GLN A 50 -1.38 -3.65 17.01
C GLN A 50 -1.85 -4.87 17.80
N VAL A 51 -2.91 -5.56 17.36
CA VAL A 51 -3.38 -6.78 18.01
C VAL A 51 -2.41 -7.94 17.79
N ALA A 52 -1.94 -8.14 16.57
CA ALA A 52 -1.00 -9.20 16.20
C ALA A 52 0.34 -9.05 16.93
N PHE A 53 0.90 -7.83 16.97
CA PHE A 53 2.17 -7.53 17.62
C PHE A 53 2.10 -7.48 19.15
N ARG A 54 0.93 -7.25 19.76
CA ARG A 54 0.73 -7.44 21.21
C ARG A 54 0.65 -8.93 21.61
N ARG A 55 0.13 -9.78 20.72
CA ARG A 55 -0.08 -11.21 20.99
C ARG A 55 1.16 -12.07 20.75
N LYS A 56 2.06 -11.65 19.84
CA LYS A 56 3.37 -12.27 19.68
C LYS A 56 4.42 -11.43 20.42
N ILE A 57 5.05 -12.01 21.43
CA ILE A 57 6.30 -11.48 21.99
C ILE A 57 7.38 -11.74 20.93
N TYR A 58 7.70 -10.72 20.14
CA TYR A 58 8.91 -10.73 19.34
C TYR A 58 10.05 -10.41 20.30
N LEU A 59 10.62 -11.44 20.92
CA LEU A 59 11.91 -11.30 21.58
C LEU A 59 12.92 -10.92 20.49
N VAL A 60 13.60 -9.80 20.72
CA VAL A 60 14.77 -9.45 19.94
C VAL A 60 15.85 -10.45 20.36
N ASP A 61 16.10 -11.43 19.50
CA ASP A 61 17.39 -12.16 19.51
C ASP A 61 18.45 -11.30 18.81
#